data_AF-A0A164SAB7-F1
#
_entry.id   AF-A0A164SAB7-F1
#
_cell.length_a   1.000
_cell.length_b   1.000
_cell.length_c   1.000
_cell.angle_alpha   90.00
_cell.angle_beta   90.00
_cell.angle_gamma   90.00
#
_symmetry.space_group_name_H-M   'P 1'
#
loop_
_entity.id
_entity.type
_entity.pdbx_description
1 polymer ?
#
loop_
_entity_poly.entity_id
_entity_poly.type
_entity_poly.pdbx_seq_one_letter_code
_entity_poly.pdbx_strand_id
1 'polypeptide(L)'
;MARRARVDAELVRRGLARSREHAVELIDAGRVKIAGTVATKPATAVEAGTPLVVSEEDNEVQWASRGAHKLLGALDAFERGGFTVEGKRCLDAGASTGGFTDVLLSKGAREVVAVDVGYGQLVWRLQSDERVHVIDRTNVRSIDAETIGGSVEVVVADLSFISLKLVLPAFVACSAPGTDLALMVKPQFEVGKDRVGSGGVVRDPALRVQSVV
;
A
#
# COMPACT_ATOMS: atom_id res chain seq x y z
N MET A 1 -18.44 31.95 -32.34
CA MET A 1 -18.89 31.02 -31.28
C MET A 1 -17.70 30.65 -30.43
N ALA A 2 -17.82 30.70 -29.10
CA ALA A 2 -16.76 30.24 -28.20
C ALA A 2 -16.51 28.74 -28.45
N ARG A 3 -15.25 28.35 -28.62
CA ARG A 3 -14.88 26.94 -28.82
C ARG A 3 -15.24 26.16 -27.55
N ARG A 4 -16.13 25.17 -27.70
CA ARG A 4 -16.50 24.24 -26.63
C ARG A 4 -15.67 22.98 -26.72
N ALA A 5 -15.18 22.52 -25.59
CA ALA A 5 -14.44 21.27 -25.44
C ALA A 5 -15.09 20.42 -24.35
N ARG A 6 -14.83 19.11 -24.36
CA ARG A 6 -15.25 18.23 -23.26
C ARG A 6 -14.46 18.59 -22.00
N VAL A 7 -15.12 18.56 -20.85
CA VAL A 7 -14.48 18.91 -19.57
C VAL A 7 -13.28 18.01 -19.26
N ASP A 8 -13.32 16.72 -19.61
CA ASP A 8 -12.18 15.80 -19.46
C ASP A 8 -10.92 16.26 -20.22
N ALA A 9 -11.09 16.70 -21.47
CA ALA A 9 -10.01 17.22 -22.29
C ALA A 9 -9.55 18.61 -21.81
N GLU A 10 -10.48 19.43 -21.33
CA GLU A 10 -10.19 20.78 -20.85
C GLU A 10 -9.41 20.77 -19.53
N LEU A 11 -9.67 19.81 -18.63
CA LEU A 11 -8.89 19.60 -17.41
C LEU A 11 -7.42 19.28 -17.72
N VAL A 12 -7.17 18.38 -18.68
CA VAL A 12 -5.81 18.04 -19.12
C VAL A 12 -5.14 19.25 -19.78
N ARG A 13 -5.84 19.94 -20.67
CA ARG A 13 -5.32 21.12 -21.38
C ARG A 13 -4.89 22.23 -20.40
N ARG A 14 -5.57 22.36 -19.26
CA ARG A 14 -5.27 23.34 -18.20
C ARG A 14 -4.27 22.85 -17.16
N GLY A 15 -3.76 21.61 -17.28
CA GLY A 15 -2.85 21.02 -16.30
C GLY A 15 -3.50 20.62 -14.98
N LEU A 16 -4.84 20.59 -14.91
CA LEU A 16 -5.61 20.20 -13.72
C LEU A 16 -5.76 18.68 -13.59
N ALA A 17 -5.44 17.94 -14.65
CA ALA A 17 -5.37 16.48 -14.66
C ALA A 17 -4.18 16.00 -15.51
N ARG A 18 -3.55 14.91 -15.08
CA ARG A 18 -2.34 14.35 -15.71
C ARG A 18 -2.61 13.59 -17.02
N SER A 19 -3.83 13.08 -17.20
CA SER A 19 -4.29 12.39 -18.40
C SER A 19 -5.81 12.50 -18.52
N ARG A 20 -6.40 12.08 -19.65
CA ARG A 20 -7.85 12.07 -19.82
C ARG A 20 -8.51 11.04 -18.89
N GLU A 21 -7.85 9.91 -18.67
CA GLU A 21 -8.30 8.89 -17.72
C GLU A 21 -8.32 9.45 -16.29
N HIS A 22 -7.25 10.13 -15.86
CA HIS A 22 -7.21 10.80 -14.56
C HIS A 22 -8.29 11.88 -14.44
N ALA A 23 -8.59 12.61 -15.52
CA ALA A 23 -9.68 13.58 -15.53
C ALA A 23 -11.07 12.92 -15.36
N VAL A 24 -11.28 11.73 -15.93
CA VAL A 24 -12.51 10.95 -15.74
C VAL A 24 -12.63 10.49 -14.29
N GLU A 25 -11.55 9.94 -13.72
CA GLU A 25 -11.51 9.52 -12.31
C GLU A 25 -11.89 10.66 -11.36
N LEU A 26 -11.34 11.86 -11.56
CA LEU A 26 -11.66 13.05 -10.76
C LEU A 26 -13.14 13.46 -10.91
N ILE A 27 -13.73 13.31 -12.09
CA ILE A 27 -15.14 13.64 -12.34
C ILE A 27 -16.07 12.61 -11.70
N ASP A 28 -15.76 11.33 -11.85
CA ASP A 28 -16.54 10.22 -11.28
C ASP A 28 -16.47 10.25 -9.74
N ALA A 29 -15.35 10.69 -9.17
CA ALA A 29 -15.17 10.95 -7.75
C ALA A 29 -15.85 12.25 -7.25
N GLY A 30 -16.53 13.01 -8.12
CA GLY A 30 -17.21 14.25 -7.76
C GLY A 30 -16.26 15.41 -7.40
N ARG A 31 -14.97 15.30 -7.77
CA ARG A 31 -13.91 16.24 -7.40
C ARG A 31 -13.77 17.42 -8.35
N VAL A 32 -14.54 17.46 -9.43
CA VAL A 32 -14.48 18.55 -10.41
C VAL A 32 -15.73 19.41 -10.30
N LYS A 33 -15.57 20.72 -10.18
CA LYS A 33 -16.66 21.71 -10.27
C LYS A 33 -16.52 22.56 -11.53
N ILE A 34 -17.62 22.66 -12.28
CA ILE A 34 -17.78 23.55 -13.44
C ILE A 34 -18.62 24.74 -12.97
N ALA A 35 -18.03 25.94 -12.92
CA ALA A 35 -18.70 27.15 -12.44
C ALA A 35 -19.45 26.96 -11.10
N GLY A 36 -18.83 26.23 -10.16
CA GLY A 36 -19.40 25.95 -8.83
C GLY A 36 -20.30 24.72 -8.74
N THR A 37 -20.68 24.10 -9.86
CA THR A 37 -21.52 22.88 -9.88
C THR A 37 -20.66 21.63 -10.09
N VAL A 38 -20.88 20.57 -9.31
CA VAL A 38 -20.14 19.30 -9.46
C VAL A 38 -20.39 18.70 -10.85
N ALA A 39 -19.29 18.35 -11.54
CA ALA A 39 -19.32 17.67 -12.82
C ALA A 39 -19.64 16.19 -12.60
N THR A 40 -20.59 15.66 -13.36
CA THR A 40 -21.00 14.24 -13.29
C THR A 40 -20.79 13.50 -14.60
N LYS A 41 -20.44 14.20 -15.68
CA LYS A 41 -20.25 13.63 -17.01
C LYS A 41 -18.94 14.15 -17.62
N PRO A 42 -17.96 13.28 -17.91
CA PRO A 42 -16.69 13.67 -18.54
C PRO A 42 -16.84 14.35 -19.91
N ALA A 43 -17.92 14.02 -20.61
CA ALA A 43 -18.25 14.57 -21.93
C ALA A 43 -18.93 15.94 -21.90
N THR A 44 -19.18 16.53 -20.72
CA THR A 44 -19.87 17.81 -20.60
C THR A 44 -19.11 18.89 -21.37
N ALA A 45 -19.81 19.60 -22.26
CA ALA A 45 -19.22 20.65 -23.08
C ALA A 45 -19.03 21.93 -22.25
N VAL A 46 -17.80 22.43 -22.17
CA VAL A 46 -17.43 23.65 -21.45
C VAL A 46 -16.74 24.63 -22.39
N GLU A 47 -16.90 25.92 -22.14
CA GLU A 47 -16.20 26.96 -22.88
C GLU A 47 -14.80 27.17 -22.31
N ALA A 48 -13.86 27.62 -23.14
CA ALA A 48 -12.45 27.78 -22.74
C ALA A 48 -12.25 28.71 -21.53
N GLY A 49 -13.19 29.64 -21.28
CA GLY A 49 -13.17 30.55 -20.12
C GLY A 49 -13.98 30.07 -18.92
N THR A 50 -14.73 28.97 -19.01
CA THR A 50 -15.56 28.49 -17.90
C THR A 50 -14.65 28.12 -16.71
N PRO A 51 -14.92 28.64 -15.49
CA PRO A 51 -14.16 28.25 -14.29
C PRO A 51 -14.24 26.75 -14.04
N LEU A 52 -13.08 26.12 -13.87
CA LEU A 52 -12.95 24.72 -13.48
C LEU A 52 -12.14 24.70 -12.18
N VAL A 53 -12.67 24.01 -11.18
CA VAL A 53 -11.99 23.78 -9.90
C VAL A 53 -11.91 22.27 -9.69
N VAL A 54 -10.72 21.75 -9.46
CA VAL A 54 -10.53 20.40 -8.96
C VAL A 54 -10.34 20.52 -7.46
N SER A 55 -11.21 19.89 -6.67
CA SER A 55 -10.99 19.81 -5.24
C SER A 55 -9.79 18.92 -4.97
N GLU A 56 -8.75 19.54 -4.41
CA GLU A 56 -7.68 18.88 -3.68
C GLU A 56 -8.20 18.41 -2.31
N GLU A 57 -9.43 17.91 -2.21
CA GLU A 57 -9.84 17.25 -0.98
C GLU A 57 -8.92 16.04 -0.80
N ASP A 58 -7.93 16.23 0.07
CA ASP A 58 -6.96 15.29 0.64
C ASP A 58 -7.62 14.09 1.35
N ASN A 59 -8.94 13.95 1.24
CA ASN A 59 -9.74 12.98 2.00
C ASN A 59 -9.86 11.60 1.34
N GLU A 60 -9.32 11.40 0.14
CA GLU A 60 -8.90 10.05 -0.24
C GLU A 60 -7.47 9.86 0.25
N VAL A 61 -7.30 9.00 1.25
CA VAL A 61 -5.98 8.49 1.62
C VAL A 61 -5.38 7.85 0.36
N GLN A 62 -4.53 8.60 -0.34
CA GLN A 62 -3.76 8.06 -1.45
C GLN A 62 -2.69 7.17 -0.85
N TRP A 63 -3.02 5.89 -0.74
CA TRP A 63 -2.08 4.87 -0.30
C TRP A 63 -0.85 4.88 -1.18
N ALA A 64 0.33 4.76 -0.56
CA ALA A 64 1.60 4.68 -1.28
C ALA A 64 1.64 3.56 -2.35
N SER A 65 0.83 2.50 -2.19
CA SER A 65 0.55 1.54 -3.25
C SER A 65 -0.79 0.83 -3.07
N ARG A 66 -1.27 0.19 -4.14
CA ARG A 66 -2.43 -0.72 -4.10
C ARG A 66 -2.24 -1.90 -3.14
N GLY A 67 -1.00 -2.20 -2.74
CA GLY A 67 -0.70 -3.21 -1.73
C GLY A 67 -1.41 -2.93 -0.40
N ALA A 68 -1.62 -1.66 -0.04
CA ALA A 68 -2.30 -1.25 1.19
C ALA A 68 -3.63 -1.99 1.45
N HIS A 69 -4.44 -2.20 0.40
CA HIS A 69 -5.74 -2.88 0.51
C HIS A 69 -5.64 -4.33 1.02
N LYS A 70 -4.49 -4.99 0.85
CA LYS A 70 -4.26 -6.32 1.39
C LYS A 70 -4.20 -6.28 2.93
N LEU A 71 -3.42 -5.34 3.47
CA LEU A 71 -3.27 -5.21 4.91
C LEU A 71 -4.55 -4.65 5.54
N LEU A 72 -5.22 -3.69 4.90
CA LEU A 72 -6.53 -3.19 5.36
C LEU A 72 -7.53 -4.34 5.54
N GLY A 73 -7.73 -5.16 4.48
CA GLY A 73 -8.65 -6.29 4.56
C GLY A 73 -8.23 -7.35 5.59
N ALA A 74 -6.92 -7.56 5.78
CA ALA A 74 -6.41 -8.47 6.80
C ALA A 74 -6.69 -7.94 8.22
N LEU A 75 -6.38 -6.67 8.50
CA LEU A 75 -6.62 -6.07 9.81
C LEU A 75 -8.10 -6.04 10.16
N ASP A 76 -8.97 -5.69 9.21
CA ASP A 76 -10.43 -5.71 9.42
C ASP A 76 -10.93 -7.13 9.76
N ALA A 77 -10.33 -8.17 9.19
CA ALA A 77 -10.66 -9.56 9.51
C ALA A 77 -10.09 -10.01 10.88
N PHE A 78 -8.91 -9.51 11.26
CA PHE A 78 -8.20 -9.93 12.48
C PHE A 78 -8.56 -9.11 13.72
N GLU A 79 -9.20 -7.95 13.56
CA GLU A 79 -9.60 -7.07 14.66
C GLU A 79 -10.43 -7.82 15.73
N ARG A 80 -11.36 -8.67 15.29
CA ARG A 80 -12.17 -9.52 16.19
C ARG A 80 -11.36 -10.53 16.99
N GLY A 81 -10.17 -10.89 16.51
CA GLY A 81 -9.21 -11.76 17.20
C GLY A 81 -8.28 -11.01 18.16
N GLY A 82 -8.42 -9.69 18.31
CA GLY A 82 -7.59 -8.86 19.19
C GLY A 82 -6.32 -8.31 18.54
N PHE A 83 -6.16 -8.46 17.22
CA PHE A 83 -5.03 -7.84 16.51
C PHE A 83 -5.20 -6.32 16.51
N THR A 84 -4.31 -5.61 17.20
CA THR A 84 -4.32 -4.14 17.28
C THR A 84 -3.01 -3.56 16.77
N VAL A 85 -3.07 -2.37 16.15
CA VAL A 85 -1.89 -1.61 15.66
C VAL A 85 -1.68 -0.34 16.47
N GLU A 86 -2.76 0.24 17.01
CA GLU A 86 -2.70 1.53 17.66
C GLU A 86 -1.73 1.55 18.85
N GLY A 87 -0.88 2.58 18.87
CA GLY A 87 0.14 2.79 19.88
C GLY A 87 1.30 1.81 19.83
N LYS A 88 1.35 0.85 18.90
CA LYS A 88 2.41 -0.19 18.83
C LYS A 88 3.57 0.20 17.93
N ARG A 89 4.75 -0.36 18.23
CA ARG A 89 5.90 -0.35 17.31
C ARG A 89 5.80 -1.53 16.34
N CYS A 90 5.90 -1.24 15.05
CA CYS A 90 5.62 -2.19 13.98
C CYS A 90 6.85 -2.43 13.10
N LEU A 91 6.96 -3.64 12.56
CA LEU A 91 7.90 -3.99 11.48
C LEU A 91 7.12 -4.19 10.19
N ASP A 92 7.46 -3.45 9.14
CA ASP A 92 7.03 -3.68 7.75
C ASP A 92 8.19 -4.34 6.97
N ALA A 93 8.11 -5.66 6.80
CA ALA A 93 9.14 -6.46 6.14
C ALA A 93 8.83 -6.60 4.64
N GLY A 94 9.65 -5.94 3.81
CA GLY A 94 9.43 -5.78 2.37
C GLY A 94 8.56 -4.56 2.05
N ALA A 95 8.86 -3.43 2.68
CA ALA A 95 8.05 -2.22 2.64
C ALA A 95 7.83 -1.66 1.22
N SER A 96 8.78 -1.88 0.31
CA SER A 96 8.75 -1.39 -1.08
C SER A 96 8.40 0.11 -1.15
N THR A 97 7.33 0.46 -1.87
CA THR A 97 6.84 1.84 -1.96
C THR A 97 6.13 2.34 -0.71
N GLY A 98 5.78 1.44 0.22
CA GLY A 98 5.27 1.80 1.55
C GLY A 98 3.79 1.54 1.78
N GLY A 99 3.13 0.69 0.98
CA GLY A 99 1.69 0.47 1.10
C GLY A 99 1.28 -0.06 2.49
N PHE A 100 2.07 -0.94 3.09
CA PHE A 100 1.80 -1.49 4.43
C PHE A 100 2.19 -0.49 5.52
N THR A 101 3.37 0.12 5.42
CA THR A 101 3.80 1.24 6.28
C THR A 101 2.73 2.32 6.41
N ASP A 102 2.16 2.78 5.29
CA ASP A 102 1.12 3.80 5.27
C ASP A 102 -0.14 3.36 6.03
N VAL A 103 -0.55 2.10 5.86
CA VAL A 103 -1.69 1.52 6.59
C VAL A 103 -1.41 1.45 8.07
N LEU A 104 -0.21 1.02 8.49
CA LEU A 104 0.17 0.97 9.90
C LEU A 104 0.10 2.35 10.55
N LEU A 105 0.66 3.38 9.91
CA LEU A 105 0.58 4.76 10.40
C LEU A 105 -0.86 5.26 10.48
N SER A 106 -1.69 4.95 9.47
CA SER A 106 -3.11 5.34 9.46
C SER A 106 -3.91 4.67 10.57
N LYS A 107 -3.48 3.48 11.03
CA LYS A 107 -4.08 2.72 12.14
C LYS A 107 -3.44 3.06 13.49
N GLY A 108 -2.68 4.15 13.56
CA GLY A 108 -2.16 4.68 14.82
C GLY A 108 -0.89 4.02 15.33
N ALA A 109 -0.10 3.36 14.47
CA ALA A 109 1.22 2.87 14.87
C ALA A 109 2.06 4.00 15.50
N ARG A 110 2.68 3.70 16.65
CA ARG A 110 3.61 4.61 17.34
C ARG A 110 4.87 4.85 16.50
N GLU A 111 5.36 3.77 15.88
CA GLU A 111 6.58 3.74 15.10
C GLU A 111 6.50 2.57 14.10
N VAL A 112 7.08 2.74 12.91
CA VAL A 112 7.18 1.70 11.87
C VAL A 112 8.63 1.59 11.42
N VAL A 113 9.22 0.40 11.57
CA VAL A 113 10.48 0.06 10.92
C VAL A 113 10.17 -0.54 9.55
N ALA A 114 10.50 0.19 8.49
CA ALA A 114 10.30 -0.22 7.12
C ALA A 114 11.59 -0.83 6.57
N VAL A 115 11.63 -2.16 6.41
CA VAL A 115 12.81 -2.88 5.92
C VAL A 115 12.59 -3.31 4.48
N ASP A 116 13.54 -3.02 3.60
CA ASP A 116 13.52 -3.52 2.22
C ASP A 116 14.93 -3.86 1.71
N VAL A 117 14.99 -4.76 0.72
CA VAL A 117 16.23 -5.07 -0.01
C VAL A 117 16.56 -4.01 -1.07
N GLY A 118 15.55 -3.27 -1.52
CA GLY A 118 15.67 -2.12 -2.39
C GLY A 118 16.29 -0.92 -1.67
N TYR A 119 16.49 0.16 -2.43
CA TYR A 119 17.00 1.42 -1.92
C TYR A 119 16.13 2.57 -2.43
N GLY A 120 15.69 3.46 -1.52
CA GLY A 120 14.94 4.66 -1.84
C GLY A 120 13.58 4.39 -2.46
N GLN A 121 12.96 3.24 -2.20
CA GLN A 121 11.68 2.86 -2.82
C GLN A 121 10.47 3.51 -2.16
N LEU A 122 10.55 3.72 -0.85
CA LEU A 122 9.47 4.26 -0.04
C LEU A 122 9.07 5.65 -0.54
N VAL A 123 7.78 6.00 -0.60
CA VAL A 123 7.39 7.34 -1.06
C VAL A 123 7.85 8.43 -0.10
N TRP A 124 8.16 9.62 -0.63
CA TRP A 124 8.77 10.72 0.13
C TRP A 124 8.01 11.10 1.41
N ARG A 125 6.67 11.13 1.37
CA ARG A 125 5.84 11.44 2.54
C ARG A 125 6.10 10.48 3.70
N LEU A 126 6.27 9.18 3.41
CA LEU A 126 6.54 8.16 4.42
C LEU A 126 8.00 8.17 4.85
N GLN A 127 8.94 8.40 3.92
CA GLN A 127 10.36 8.56 4.26
C GLN A 127 10.62 9.75 5.20
N SER A 128 9.77 10.78 5.13
CA SER A 128 9.91 12.01 5.92
C SER A 128 9.08 12.00 7.20
N ASP A 129 8.28 10.96 7.45
CA ASP A 129 7.48 10.85 8.68
C ASP A 129 8.41 10.43 9.83
N GLU A 130 8.42 11.20 10.92
CA GLU A 130 9.31 10.97 12.07
C GLU A 130 9.08 9.62 12.77
N ARG A 131 7.92 9.00 12.54
CA ARG A 131 7.57 7.67 13.08
C ARG A 131 8.12 6.54 12.22
N VAL A 132 8.71 6.82 11.06
CA VAL A 132 9.19 5.79 10.12
C VAL A 132 10.71 5.70 10.15
N HIS A 133 11.21 4.51 10.45
CA HIS A 133 12.64 4.18 10.37
C HIS A 133 12.88 3.29 9.15
N VAL A 134 13.55 3.86 8.14
CA VAL A 134 13.86 3.15 6.89
C VAL A 134 15.17 2.37 7.03
N ILE A 135 15.12 1.08 6.76
CA ILE A 135 16.29 0.19 6.69
C ILE A 135 16.33 -0.44 5.29
N ASP A 136 16.97 0.28 4.38
CA ASP A 136 17.16 -0.14 3.00
C ASP A 136 18.33 -1.13 2.86
N ARG A 137 18.40 -1.76 1.67
CA ARG A 137 19.47 -2.69 1.28
C ARG A 137 19.70 -3.82 2.28
N THR A 138 18.65 -4.21 3.00
CA THR A 138 18.75 -5.18 4.08
C THR A 138 17.84 -6.37 3.80
N ASN A 139 18.44 -7.57 3.89
CA ASN A 139 17.69 -8.79 3.75
C ASN A 139 17.00 -9.11 5.09
N VAL A 140 15.69 -9.24 5.08
CA VAL A 140 14.89 -9.57 6.27
C VAL A 140 15.23 -10.93 6.91
N ARG A 141 16.03 -11.78 6.25
CA ARG A 141 16.56 -13.02 6.87
C ARG A 141 17.66 -12.77 7.89
N SER A 142 18.31 -11.61 7.83
CA SER A 142 19.47 -11.28 8.67
C SER A 142 19.19 -10.15 9.66
N ILE A 143 17.91 -9.82 9.89
CA ILE A 143 17.52 -8.84 10.90
C ILE A 143 17.20 -9.53 12.21
N ASP A 144 17.40 -8.79 13.28
CA ASP A 144 17.03 -9.11 14.66
C ASP A 144 16.64 -7.82 15.38
N ALA A 145 16.27 -7.91 16.66
CA ALA A 145 15.89 -6.75 17.46
C ALA A 145 17.00 -5.67 17.52
N GLU A 146 18.28 -6.04 17.50
CA GLU A 146 19.38 -5.06 17.52
C GLU A 146 19.43 -4.29 16.19
N THR A 147 19.38 -5.01 15.07
CA THR A 147 19.42 -4.44 13.72
C THR A 147 18.30 -3.42 13.49
N ILE A 148 17.12 -3.68 14.04
CA ILE A 148 15.95 -2.80 13.89
C ILE A 148 15.78 -1.80 15.04
N GLY A 149 16.73 -1.70 15.97
CA GLY A 149 16.71 -0.71 17.06
C GLY A 149 15.73 -1.01 18.21
N GLY A 150 15.33 -2.27 18.40
CA GLY A 150 14.47 -2.74 19.49
C GLY A 150 13.47 -3.80 19.03
N SER A 151 12.79 -4.46 19.97
CA SER A 151 11.71 -5.38 19.63
C SER A 151 10.47 -4.66 19.09
N VAL A 152 9.64 -5.38 18.35
CA VAL A 152 8.36 -4.88 17.80
C VAL A 152 7.17 -5.67 18.35
N GLU A 153 6.00 -5.03 18.35
CA GLU A 153 4.75 -5.57 18.87
C GLU A 153 3.79 -6.00 17.74
N VAL A 154 4.10 -5.62 16.49
CA VAL A 154 3.42 -6.05 15.26
C VAL A 154 4.45 -6.31 14.16
N VAL A 155 4.28 -7.39 13.41
CA VAL A 155 5.02 -7.64 12.15
C VAL A 155 4.05 -7.82 11.00
N VAL A 156 4.27 -7.10 9.91
CA VAL A 156 3.57 -7.29 8.65
C VAL A 156 4.57 -7.62 7.54
N ALA A 157 4.21 -8.48 6.60
CA ALA A 157 5.12 -8.87 5.51
C ALA A 157 4.39 -9.22 4.22
N ASP A 158 4.83 -8.62 3.10
CA ASP A 158 4.37 -8.92 1.72
C ASP A 158 5.54 -9.30 0.81
N LEU A 159 6.29 -10.33 1.21
CA LEU A 159 7.55 -10.71 0.54
C LEU A 159 7.32 -11.47 -0.77
N SER A 160 8.24 -11.31 -1.72
CA SER A 160 8.23 -12.07 -2.98
C SER A 160 9.54 -12.82 -3.18
N PHE A 161 9.49 -13.93 -3.94
CA PHE A 161 10.67 -14.76 -4.27
C PHE A 161 11.34 -15.45 -3.08
N ILE A 162 10.68 -15.50 -1.92
CA ILE A 162 11.16 -16.14 -0.70
C ILE A 162 9.99 -16.81 0.02
N SER A 163 10.26 -17.97 0.63
CA SER A 163 9.31 -18.67 1.50
C SER A 163 9.29 -18.06 2.90
N LEU A 164 8.11 -17.97 3.51
CA LEU A 164 7.95 -17.52 4.89
C LEU A 164 8.74 -18.39 5.89
N LYS A 165 8.94 -19.69 5.58
CA LYS A 165 9.78 -20.60 6.41
C LYS A 165 11.18 -20.07 6.65
N LEU A 166 11.74 -19.33 5.69
CA LEU A 166 13.11 -18.84 5.75
C LEU A 166 13.25 -17.50 6.49
N VAL A 167 12.15 -16.79 6.72
CA VAL A 167 12.14 -15.45 7.33
C VAL A 167 11.47 -15.42 8.70
N LEU A 168 10.57 -16.36 8.98
CA LEU A 168 9.91 -16.49 10.28
C LEU A 168 10.87 -16.46 11.48
N PRO A 169 12.03 -17.16 11.45
CA PRO A 169 12.97 -17.07 12.57
C PRO A 169 13.49 -15.64 12.84
N ALA A 170 13.73 -14.85 11.79
CA ALA A 170 14.16 -13.46 11.93
C ALA A 170 13.02 -12.58 12.49
N PHE A 171 11.79 -12.78 12.03
CA PHE A 171 10.63 -12.07 12.58
C PHE A 171 10.41 -12.37 14.06
N VAL A 172 10.58 -13.63 14.47
CA VAL A 172 10.54 -14.01 15.88
C VAL A 172 11.67 -13.35 16.67
N ALA A 173 12.89 -13.27 16.13
CA ALA A 173 14.02 -12.60 16.77
C ALA A 173 13.82 -11.08 16.92
N CYS A 174 13.00 -10.46 16.08
CA CYS A 174 12.59 -9.06 16.19
C CYS A 174 11.40 -8.84 17.15
N SER A 175 10.70 -9.89 17.57
CA SER A 175 9.41 -9.78 18.25
C SER A 175 9.53 -9.74 19.77
N ALA A 176 8.69 -8.94 20.43
CA ALA A 176 8.42 -9.05 21.85
C ALA A 176 7.51 -10.27 22.14
N PRO A 177 7.43 -10.75 23.40
CA PRO A 177 6.40 -11.72 23.78
C PRO A 177 5.00 -11.16 23.50
N GLY A 178 4.17 -11.94 22.79
CA GLY A 178 2.80 -11.54 22.45
C GLY A 178 2.67 -10.67 21.18
N THR A 179 3.74 -10.51 20.40
CA THR A 179 3.69 -9.82 19.10
C THR A 179 2.71 -10.48 18.14
N ASP A 180 1.93 -9.63 17.45
CA ASP A 180 1.02 -10.06 16.40
C ASP A 180 1.72 -10.09 15.04
N LEU A 181 1.49 -11.15 14.25
CA LEU A 181 2.09 -11.30 12.92
C LEU A 181 1.01 -11.43 11.84
N ALA A 182 1.02 -10.51 10.86
CA ALA A 182 0.18 -10.58 9.67
C ALA A 182 1.06 -10.80 8.42
N LEU A 183 1.26 -12.06 8.06
CA LEU A 183 2.19 -12.47 6.99
C LEU A 183 1.43 -12.94 5.75
N MET A 184 1.77 -12.39 4.59
CA MET A 184 1.13 -12.79 3.34
C MET A 184 1.73 -14.09 2.80
N VAL A 185 0.97 -15.17 2.88
CA VAL A 185 1.31 -16.44 2.22
C VAL A 185 1.09 -16.30 0.72
N LYS A 186 2.15 -16.55 -0.06
CA LYS A 186 2.10 -16.55 -1.53
C LYS A 186 2.39 -17.96 -2.03
N PRO A 187 1.37 -18.77 -2.38
CA PRO A 187 1.54 -20.19 -2.68
C PRO A 187 2.67 -20.49 -3.68
N GLN A 188 2.85 -19.65 -4.69
CA GLN A 188 3.89 -19.78 -5.71
C GLN A 188 5.33 -19.74 -5.19
N PHE A 189 5.55 -19.22 -3.98
CA PHE A 189 6.87 -19.17 -3.33
C PHE A 189 7.03 -20.24 -2.23
N GLU A 190 5.96 -20.97 -1.90
CA GLU A 190 5.95 -21.94 -0.79
C GLU A 190 5.94 -23.39 -1.27
N VAL A 191 5.26 -23.69 -2.39
CA VAL A 191 5.07 -25.08 -2.85
C VAL A 191 6.26 -25.63 -3.64
N GLY A 192 7.31 -24.84 -3.90
CA GLY A 192 8.48 -25.27 -4.69
C GLY A 192 8.22 -25.30 -6.20
N LYS A 193 9.30 -25.15 -6.98
CA LYS A 193 9.25 -24.80 -8.42
C LYS A 193 8.47 -25.81 -9.28
N ASP A 194 8.59 -27.11 -8.99
CA ASP A 194 7.97 -28.18 -9.79
C ASP A 194 6.45 -28.25 -9.64
N ARG A 195 5.89 -27.56 -8.63
CA ARG A 195 4.46 -27.53 -8.32
C ARG A 195 3.79 -26.21 -8.69
N VAL A 196 4.52 -25.31 -9.36
CA VAL A 196 3.99 -24.04 -9.86
C VAL A 196 3.59 -24.19 -11.31
N GLY A 197 2.33 -23.91 -11.62
CA GLY A 197 1.80 -23.99 -12.98
C GLY A 197 2.30 -22.87 -13.89
N SER A 198 1.89 -22.92 -15.17
CA SER A 198 2.21 -21.88 -16.15
C SER A 198 1.80 -20.48 -15.67
N GLY A 199 2.69 -19.52 -15.91
CA GLY A 199 2.53 -18.12 -15.47
C GLY A 199 2.82 -17.87 -13.99
N GLY A 200 3.42 -18.83 -13.27
CA GLY A 200 3.74 -18.65 -11.85
C GLY A 200 2.54 -18.80 -10.91
N VAL A 201 1.45 -19.40 -11.38
CA VAL A 201 0.17 -19.47 -10.65
C VAL A 201 -0.09 -20.88 -10.13
N VAL A 202 -0.32 -21.00 -8.81
CA VAL A 202 -0.76 -22.24 -8.15
C VAL A 202 -2.29 -22.33 -8.21
N ARG A 203 -2.82 -23.13 -9.14
CA ARG A 203 -4.26 -23.28 -9.36
C ARG A 203 -4.90 -24.33 -8.46
N ASP A 204 -4.17 -25.38 -8.10
CA ASP A 204 -4.66 -26.48 -7.26
C ASP A 204 -4.99 -26.00 -5.84
N PRO A 205 -6.25 -26.13 -5.37
CA PRO A 205 -6.65 -25.78 -4.01
C PRO A 205 -5.86 -26.52 -2.92
N ALA A 206 -5.52 -27.79 -3.12
CA ALA A 206 -4.77 -28.59 -2.14
C ALA A 206 -3.35 -28.04 -1.96
N LEU A 207 -2.71 -27.60 -3.05
CA LEU A 207 -1.41 -26.94 -3.00
C LEU A 207 -1.49 -25.57 -2.30
N ARG A 208 -2.58 -24.83 -2.45
CA ARG A 208 -2.78 -23.57 -1.71
C ARG A 208 -2.91 -23.83 -0.20
N VAL A 209 -3.65 -24.86 0.20
CA VAL A 209 -3.73 -25.24 1.63
C VAL A 209 -2.35 -25.66 2.16
N GLN A 210 -1.61 -26.47 1.40
CA GLN A 210 -0.25 -26.91 1.77
C GLN A 210 0.76 -25.75 1.88
N SER A 211 0.49 -24.61 1.23
CA SER A 211 1.37 -23.44 1.28
C SER A 211 1.32 -22.66 2.58
N VAL A 212 0.29 -22.88 3.41
CA VAL A 212 0.22 -22.29 4.74
C VAL A 212 1.29 -22.94 5.60
N VAL A 213 2.23 -22.11 6.08
CA VAL A 213 3.43 -22.50 6.81
C VAL A 213 3.14 -22.68 8.29
#